data_AF-S7MUP8-F1
#
_entry.id   AF-S7MUP8-F1
#
_cell.length_a   1.000
_cell.length_b   1.000
_cell.length_c   1.000
_cell.angle_alpha   90.00
_cell.angle_beta   90.00
_cell.angle_gamma   90.00
#
_symmetry.space_group_name_H-M   'P 1'
#
loop_
_entity.id
_entity.type
_entity.pdbx_description
1 polymer ?
#
loop_
_entity_poly.entity_id
_entity_poly.type
_entity_poly.pdbx_seq_one_letter_code
_entity_poly.pdbx_strand_id
1 'polypeptide(L)'
;MQTFFRKGTHLCGERPEGPTKVKKGFQIKAFTSLHFLSEPSDAITMRGGNVLLNCSAESDRGVPVIKWKKDGIPLALGVDERKQQLPNGSLLIQNVLHSRHHKPDEGLYQCEASVGDAGSITSRTAKVAVAEFYFNDDGFTYNI
;
A
#
# COMPACT_ATOMS: atom_id res chain seq x y z
N MET A 1 24.35 -21.27 64.69
CA MET A 1 23.69 -20.14 63.99
C MET A 1 24.48 -18.88 64.21
N GLN A 2 24.51 -18.04 63.19
CA GLN A 2 25.57 -17.08 62.84
C GLN A 2 25.78 -15.90 63.82
N THR A 3 27.06 -15.56 63.91
CA THR A 3 27.74 -14.29 64.19
C THR A 3 26.95 -13.02 63.93
N PHE A 4 27.12 -12.00 64.77
CA PHE A 4 27.11 -10.59 64.33
C PHE A 4 28.30 -9.81 64.87
N PHE A 5 28.97 -9.17 63.92
CA PHE A 5 30.25 -8.47 64.01
C PHE A 5 30.12 -7.06 64.61
N ARG A 6 31.26 -6.58 65.12
CA ARG A 6 31.53 -5.25 65.68
C ARG A 6 31.63 -4.13 64.63
N LYS A 7 31.34 -2.91 65.12
CA LYS A 7 32.00 -1.58 64.90
C LYS A 7 31.98 -0.93 63.50
N GLY A 8 31.69 0.38 63.52
CA GLY A 8 32.43 1.37 62.72
C GLY A 8 31.59 2.12 61.69
N THR A 9 30.93 3.21 62.10
CA THR A 9 30.39 4.21 61.18
C THR A 9 31.54 5.02 60.58
N HIS A 10 32.03 4.61 59.41
CA HIS A 10 32.83 5.48 58.56
C HIS A 10 31.88 6.38 57.76
N LEU A 11 32.03 7.69 57.97
CA LEU A 11 31.32 8.75 57.27
C LEU A 11 31.63 8.67 55.77
N CYS A 12 30.59 8.49 54.94
CA CYS A 12 30.71 8.60 53.49
C CYS A 12 30.62 10.09 53.14
N GLY A 13 31.72 10.68 52.65
CA GLY A 13 31.72 12.04 52.12
C GLY A 13 30.97 12.10 50.79
N GLU A 14 30.07 13.07 50.65
CA GLU A 14 29.39 13.37 49.39
C GLU A 14 30.43 13.84 48.35
N ARG A 15 30.40 13.25 47.15
CA ARG A 15 31.09 13.85 46.00
C ARG A 15 30.27 15.06 45.56
N PRO A 16 30.88 16.22 45.24
CA PRO A 16 30.14 17.30 44.61
C PRO A 16 29.63 16.81 43.24
N GLU A 17 28.31 16.75 43.09
CA GLU A 17 27.65 16.50 41.81
C GLU A 17 27.93 17.67 40.88
N GLY A 18 28.91 17.51 39.98
CA GLY A 18 29.10 18.41 38.86
C GLY A 18 27.89 18.37 37.93
N PRO A 19 27.42 19.50 37.38
CA PRO A 19 26.23 19.51 36.55
C PRO A 19 26.60 19.06 35.14
N THR A 20 26.44 17.78 34.82
CA THR A 20 26.35 17.34 33.42
C THR A 20 24.91 16.93 33.11
N LYS A 21 24.08 17.95 32.85
CA LYS A 21 22.81 17.76 32.13
C LYS A 21 23.12 17.28 30.71
N VAL A 22 23.26 15.97 30.53
CA VAL A 22 23.14 15.37 29.21
C VAL A 22 21.65 15.36 28.85
N LYS A 23 21.15 16.47 28.31
CA LYS A 23 19.86 16.48 27.61
C LYS A 23 20.06 15.75 26.28
N LYS A 24 20.03 14.41 26.29
CA LYS A 24 19.81 13.66 25.06
C LYS A 24 18.37 13.93 24.62
N GLY A 25 18.20 14.89 23.70
CA GLY A 25 16.94 15.07 22.99
C GLY A 25 16.66 13.79 22.22
N PHE A 26 15.73 12.97 22.71
CA PHE A 26 15.17 11.87 21.95
C PHE A 26 14.32 12.51 20.85
N GLN A 27 14.85 12.54 19.63
CA GLN A 27 14.11 13.00 18.46
C GLN A 27 13.01 11.97 18.19
N ILE A 28 11.83 12.17 18.75
CA ILE A 28 10.65 11.38 18.41
C ILE A 28 10.34 11.73 16.95
N LYS A 29 10.74 10.86 16.01
CA LYS A 29 10.25 10.95 14.64
C LYS A 29 8.73 10.77 14.72
N ALA A 30 7.99 11.83 14.40
CA ALA A 30 6.55 11.75 14.30
C ALA A 30 6.17 10.66 13.30
N PHE A 31 5.25 9.78 13.69
CA PHE A 31 4.64 8.80 12.79
C PHE A 31 3.86 9.56 11.72
N THR A 32 4.10 9.21 10.46
CA THR A 32 3.34 9.75 9.33
C THR A 32 2.03 8.99 9.21
N SER A 33 0.92 9.72 9.20
CA SER A 33 -0.36 9.14 8.79
C SER A 33 -0.37 8.98 7.27
N LEU A 34 -0.58 7.75 6.79
CA LEU A 34 -0.78 7.41 5.38
C LEU A 34 -1.84 6.32 5.32
N HIS A 35 -2.96 6.58 4.65
CA HIS A 35 -4.06 5.63 4.55
C HIS A 35 -4.85 5.82 3.25
N PHE A 36 -5.61 4.80 2.86
CA PHE A 36 -6.45 4.83 1.67
C PHE A 36 -7.79 5.52 1.96
N LEU A 37 -8.20 6.40 1.05
CA LEU A 37 -9.54 6.98 0.98
C LEU A 37 -10.47 6.12 0.13
N SER A 38 -9.92 5.52 -0.94
CA SER A 38 -10.62 4.56 -1.79
C SER A 38 -9.64 3.48 -2.19
N GLU A 39 -10.12 2.24 -2.15
CA GLU A 39 -9.37 1.08 -2.59
C GLU A 39 -10.09 0.40 -3.77
N PRO A 40 -9.37 -0.33 -4.62
CA PRO A 40 -9.99 -0.97 -5.77
C PRO A 40 -10.91 -2.10 -5.35
N SER A 41 -11.92 -2.34 -6.17
CA SER A 41 -12.88 -3.43 -6.01
C SER A 41 -12.82 -4.35 -7.22
N ASP A 42 -13.24 -5.61 -7.03
CA ASP A 42 -13.32 -6.59 -8.10
C ASP A 42 -14.18 -6.06 -9.25
N ALA A 43 -13.77 -6.34 -10.48
CA ALA A 43 -14.42 -5.86 -11.68
C ALA A 43 -14.57 -7.00 -12.69
N ILE A 44 -15.74 -7.05 -13.32
CA ILE A 44 -16.04 -7.97 -14.42
C ILE A 44 -16.41 -7.10 -15.62
N THR A 45 -15.83 -7.41 -16.77
CA THR A 45 -16.09 -6.69 -18.02
C THR A 45 -16.18 -7.65 -19.20
N MET A 46 -16.46 -7.14 -20.38
CA MET A 46 -16.42 -7.91 -21.62
C MET A 46 -15.12 -7.65 -22.37
N ARG A 47 -14.75 -8.55 -23.28
CA ARG A 47 -13.68 -8.28 -24.25
C ARG A 47 -13.99 -6.97 -25.00
N GLY A 48 -13.01 -6.08 -25.06
CA GLY A 48 -13.17 -4.75 -25.66
C GLY A 48 -13.88 -3.72 -24.78
N GLY A 49 -14.39 -4.13 -23.62
CA GLY A 49 -14.94 -3.24 -22.61
C GLY A 49 -13.86 -2.46 -21.87
N ASN A 50 -14.28 -1.67 -20.88
CA ASN A 50 -13.40 -0.84 -20.06
C ASN A 50 -13.54 -1.23 -18.58
N VAL A 51 -12.49 -1.00 -17.79
CA VAL A 51 -12.47 -1.18 -16.33
C VAL A 51 -11.87 0.05 -15.68
N LEU A 52 -12.52 0.53 -14.62
CA LEU A 52 -12.00 1.58 -13.75
C LEU A 52 -11.75 1.02 -12.36
N LEU A 53 -10.49 1.01 -11.93
CA LEU A 53 -10.09 0.62 -10.58
C LEU A 53 -9.79 1.89 -9.78
N ASN A 54 -10.67 2.22 -8.85
CA ASN A 54 -10.51 3.40 -8.01
C ASN A 54 -9.39 3.20 -6.99
N CYS A 55 -8.49 4.17 -6.86
CA CYS A 55 -7.53 4.22 -5.78
C CYS A 55 -7.15 5.65 -5.46
N SER A 56 -7.26 6.04 -4.20
CA SER A 56 -6.83 7.32 -3.68
C SER A 56 -6.36 7.17 -2.23
N ALA A 57 -5.33 7.91 -1.84
CA ALA A 57 -4.77 7.89 -0.50
C ALA A 57 -4.45 9.31 -0.05
N GLU A 58 -4.39 9.51 1.27
CA GLU A 58 -4.00 10.79 1.87
C GLU A 58 -2.88 10.62 2.90
N SER A 59 -2.15 11.71 3.12
CA SER A 59 -1.10 11.76 4.15
C SER A 59 -0.97 13.16 4.74
N ASP A 60 -0.55 13.21 6.01
CA ASP A 60 -0.21 14.44 6.72
C ASP A 60 1.08 15.12 6.22
N ARG A 61 1.87 14.43 5.38
CA ARG A 61 3.15 14.92 4.84
C ARG A 61 3.11 15.37 3.37
N GLY A 62 1.95 15.29 2.73
CA GLY A 62 1.76 15.71 1.34
C GLY A 62 0.95 14.71 0.52
N VAL A 63 0.87 14.95 -0.79
CA VAL A 63 0.09 14.11 -1.72
C VAL A 63 0.84 12.80 -1.98
N PRO A 64 0.23 11.63 -1.67
CA PRO A 64 0.86 10.34 -1.95
C PRO A 64 1.00 10.07 -3.45
N VAL A 65 2.12 9.46 -3.83
CA VAL A 65 2.32 8.94 -5.19
C VAL A 65 1.70 7.55 -5.27
N ILE A 66 0.71 7.41 -6.14
CA ILE A 66 0.04 6.14 -6.44
C ILE A 66 0.75 5.44 -7.59
N LYS A 67 1.03 4.15 -7.42
CA LYS A 67 1.51 3.23 -8.47
C LYS A 67 0.64 1.99 -8.50
N TRP A 68 0.61 1.29 -9.63
CA TRP A 68 -0.19 0.08 -9.79
C TRP A 68 0.68 -1.16 -9.98
N LYS A 69 0.20 -2.29 -9.45
CA LYS A 69 0.74 -3.63 -9.68
C LYS A 69 -0.35 -4.51 -10.27
N LYS A 70 0.05 -5.37 -11.21
CA LYS A 70 -0.75 -6.46 -11.76
C LYS A 70 -0.02 -7.77 -11.49
N ASP A 71 -0.68 -8.70 -10.83
CA ASP A 71 -0.16 -10.02 -10.47
C ASP A 71 1.18 -9.90 -9.69
N GLY A 72 1.26 -8.89 -8.80
CA GLY A 72 2.45 -8.56 -8.02
C GLY A 72 3.53 -7.78 -8.78
N ILE A 73 3.40 -7.61 -10.10
CA ILE A 73 4.40 -6.94 -10.95
C ILE A 73 4.01 -5.47 -11.16
N PRO A 74 4.94 -4.50 -10.99
CA PRO A 74 4.68 -3.10 -11.30
C PRO A 74 4.17 -2.91 -12.73
N LEU A 75 3.08 -2.17 -12.86
CA LEU A 75 2.45 -1.88 -14.14
C LEU A 75 3.17 -0.71 -14.82
N ALA A 76 3.77 -0.98 -15.98
CA ALA A 76 4.44 0.03 -16.79
C ALA A 76 3.40 0.87 -17.56
N LEU A 77 2.88 1.89 -16.90
CA LEU A 77 1.98 2.88 -17.50
C LEU A 77 2.73 3.69 -18.57
N GLY A 78 2.12 3.89 -19.73
CA GLY A 78 2.72 4.59 -20.87
C GLY A 78 3.36 3.70 -21.94
N VAL A 79 3.51 2.39 -21.70
CA VAL A 79 3.86 1.41 -22.76
C VAL A 79 2.62 0.95 -23.52
N ASP A 80 1.50 0.85 -22.80
CA ASP A 80 0.19 0.48 -23.34
C ASP A 80 -0.76 1.66 -23.17
N GLU A 81 -1.10 2.35 -24.26
CA GLU A 81 -1.94 3.56 -24.26
C GLU A 81 -3.35 3.31 -23.69
N ARG A 82 -3.78 2.04 -23.68
CA ARG A 82 -5.06 1.62 -23.11
C ARG A 82 -5.09 1.67 -21.59
N LYS A 83 -3.91 1.71 -20.95
CA LYS A 83 -3.75 1.71 -19.48
C LYS A 83 -3.31 3.09 -19.03
N GLN A 84 -4.24 3.82 -18.42
CA GLN A 84 -4.02 5.21 -18.02
C GLN A 84 -4.30 5.36 -16.53
N GLN A 85 -3.36 5.98 -15.81
CA GLN A 85 -3.62 6.41 -14.44
C GLN A 85 -4.20 7.82 -14.47
N LEU A 86 -5.38 7.94 -13.88
CA LEU A 86 -6.11 9.20 -13.76
C LEU A 86 -5.45 10.09 -12.69
N PRO A 87 -5.69 11.42 -12.72
CA PRO A 87 -5.10 12.35 -11.76
C PRO A 87 -5.39 12.04 -10.28
N ASN A 88 -6.51 11.36 -10.00
CA ASN A 88 -6.88 10.95 -8.66
C ASN A 88 -6.17 9.66 -8.18
N GLY A 89 -5.35 9.03 -9.02
CA GLY A 89 -4.66 7.75 -8.73
C GLY A 89 -5.35 6.51 -9.29
N SER A 90 -6.58 6.61 -9.78
CA SER A 90 -7.36 5.48 -10.30
C SER A 90 -6.78 4.97 -11.61
N LEU A 91 -6.88 3.67 -11.86
CA LEU A 91 -6.43 3.04 -13.10
C LEU A 91 -7.62 2.81 -14.04
N LEU A 92 -7.56 3.42 -15.22
CA LEU A 92 -8.44 3.13 -16.34
C LEU A 92 -7.76 2.14 -17.30
N ILE A 93 -8.44 1.04 -17.60
CA ILE A 93 -8.04 0.06 -18.61
C ILE A 93 -9.10 0.06 -19.70
N GLN A 94 -8.73 0.44 -20.91
CA GLN A 94 -9.63 0.50 -22.06
C GLN A 94 -9.43 -0.69 -22.99
N ASN A 95 -10.45 -1.05 -23.75
CA ASN A 95 -10.39 -2.10 -24.76
C ASN A 95 -9.74 -3.38 -24.20
N VAL A 96 -10.32 -3.90 -23.12
CA VAL A 96 -9.78 -5.01 -22.32
C VAL A 96 -9.55 -6.25 -23.19
N LEU A 97 -8.33 -6.78 -23.11
CA LEU A 97 -7.90 -7.93 -23.88
C LEU A 97 -8.06 -9.22 -23.08
N HIS A 98 -8.92 -10.10 -23.60
CA HIS A 98 -9.00 -11.50 -23.23
C HIS A 98 -8.23 -12.33 -24.26
N SER A 99 -6.99 -12.71 -23.97
CA SER A 99 -6.17 -13.53 -24.87
C SER A 99 -5.21 -14.40 -24.08
N ARG A 100 -5.16 -15.69 -24.43
CA ARG A 100 -4.16 -16.62 -23.88
C ARG A 100 -2.76 -16.40 -24.44
N HIS A 101 -2.65 -15.71 -25.58
CA HIS A 101 -1.40 -15.52 -26.31
C HIS A 101 -0.80 -14.12 -26.15
N HIS A 102 -1.64 -13.13 -25.83
CA HIS A 102 -1.20 -11.76 -25.55
C HIS A 102 -1.49 -11.47 -24.09
N LYS A 103 -0.48 -11.00 -23.34
CA LYS A 103 -0.55 -10.72 -21.89
C LYS A 103 -1.96 -10.22 -21.50
N PRO A 104 -2.80 -11.07 -20.89
CA PRO A 104 -4.20 -10.73 -20.65
C PRO A 104 -4.32 -9.59 -19.66
N ASP A 105 -5.39 -8.83 -19.80
CA ASP A 105 -5.74 -7.78 -18.83
C ASP A 105 -6.44 -8.37 -17.59
N GLU A 106 -6.93 -9.62 -17.61
CA GLU A 106 -7.37 -10.28 -16.39
C GLU A 106 -6.21 -10.46 -15.41
N GLY A 107 -6.51 -10.35 -14.12
CA GLY A 107 -5.52 -10.60 -13.08
C GLY A 107 -5.88 -9.95 -11.76
N LEU A 108 -4.91 -9.95 -10.86
CA LEU A 108 -5.01 -9.37 -9.53
C LEU A 108 -4.31 -8.01 -9.51
N TYR A 109 -5.07 -6.96 -9.23
CA TYR A 109 -4.60 -5.59 -9.23
C TYR A 109 -4.51 -5.04 -7.81
N GLN A 110 -3.44 -4.30 -7.54
CA GLN A 110 -3.22 -3.59 -6.29
C GLN A 110 -2.64 -2.22 -6.58
N CYS A 111 -3.04 -1.20 -5.82
CA CYS A 111 -2.36 0.08 -5.82
C CYS A 111 -1.40 0.19 -4.62
N GLU A 112 -0.27 0.84 -4.86
CA GLU A 112 0.73 1.16 -3.86
C GLU A 112 0.78 2.68 -3.72
N ALA A 113 0.47 3.18 -2.53
CA ALA A 113 0.58 4.59 -2.18
C ALA A 113 1.89 4.82 -1.43
N SER A 114 2.67 5.82 -1.83
CA SER A 114 3.98 6.10 -1.24
C SER A 114 4.17 7.59 -0.96
N VAL A 115 4.84 7.91 0.14
CA VAL A 115 5.14 9.29 0.54
C VAL A 115 6.60 9.37 0.95
N GLY A 116 7.45 9.90 0.06
CA GLY A 116 8.85 10.25 0.34
C GLY A 116 9.59 9.23 1.22
N ASP A 117 10.02 9.70 2.40
CA ASP A 117 10.74 8.94 3.43
C ASP A 117 9.84 8.25 4.46
N ALA A 118 8.52 8.44 4.38
CA ALA A 118 7.55 7.85 5.30
C ALA A 118 7.20 6.39 4.96
N GLY A 119 7.48 5.93 3.74
CA GLY A 119 7.27 4.57 3.28
C GLY A 119 6.09 4.41 2.30
N SER A 120 5.63 3.17 2.13
CA SER A 120 4.49 2.83 1.26
C SER A 120 3.50 1.89 1.93
N ILE A 121 2.25 2.00 1.52
CA ILE A 121 1.15 1.08 1.87
C ILE A 121 0.59 0.46 0.58
N THR A 122 0.07 -0.75 0.67
CA THR A 122 -0.51 -1.49 -0.45
C THR A 122 -1.99 -1.74 -0.18
N SER A 123 -2.84 -1.51 -1.17
CA SER A 123 -4.29 -1.69 -1.05
C SER A 123 -4.67 -3.17 -0.99
N ARG A 124 -5.96 -3.42 -0.71
CA ARG A 124 -6.59 -4.70 -1.03
C ARG A 124 -6.36 -5.07 -2.49
N THR A 125 -6.43 -6.37 -2.72
CA THR A 125 -6.38 -6.95 -4.06
C THR A 125 -7.76 -6.89 -4.70
N ALA A 126 -7.81 -6.41 -5.93
CA ALA A 126 -9.00 -6.44 -6.79
C ALA A 126 -8.78 -7.41 -7.94
N LYS A 127 -9.73 -8.33 -8.15
CA LYS A 127 -9.74 -9.25 -9.28
C LYS A 127 -10.44 -8.60 -10.48
N VAL A 128 -9.73 -8.52 -11.60
CA VAL A 128 -10.31 -8.18 -12.89
C VAL A 128 -10.52 -9.46 -13.68
N ALA A 129 -11.76 -9.72 -14.08
CA ALA A 129 -12.14 -10.85 -14.92
C ALA A 129 -12.90 -10.40 -16.17
N VAL A 130 -12.84 -11.20 -17.22
CA VAL A 130 -13.61 -10.98 -18.44
C VAL A 130 -14.68 -12.04 -18.57
N ALA A 131 -15.92 -11.61 -18.70
CA ALA A 131 -17.04 -12.48 -19.02
C ALA A 131 -17.01 -12.86 -20.50
N GLU A 132 -17.10 -14.16 -20.77
CA GLU A 132 -17.33 -14.67 -22.11
C GLU A 132 -18.83 -14.86 -22.32
N PHE A 133 -19.38 -14.17 -23.33
CA PHE A 133 -20.77 -14.33 -23.73
C PHE A 133 -20.87 -15.35 -24.86
N TYR A 134 -21.72 -16.35 -24.66
CA TYR A 134 -22.09 -17.31 -25.70
C TYR A 134 -23.59 -17.18 -25.98
N PHE A 135 -23.94 -17.08 -27.26
CA PHE A 135 -25.32 -17.19 -27.72
C PHE A 135 -25.72 -18.66 -27.70
N ASN A 136 -26.72 -19.00 -26.90
CA ASN A 136 -27.39 -20.31 -26.94
C ASN A 136 -28.82 -20.12 -27.47
N ASP A 137 -29.46 -21.21 -27.90
CA ASP A 137 -30.83 -21.18 -28.43
C ASP A 137 -31.86 -20.66 -27.39
N ASP A 138 -31.54 -20.74 -26.09
CA ASP A 138 -32.36 -20.24 -24.97
C ASP A 138 -32.04 -18.79 -24.54
N GLY A 139 -31.09 -18.11 -25.23
CA GLY A 139 -30.68 -16.73 -24.95
C GLY A 139 -29.18 -16.56 -24.64
N PHE A 140 -28.83 -15.41 -24.03
CA PHE A 140 -27.45 -15.09 -23.65
C PHE A 140 -27.06 -15.73 -22.32
N THR A 141 -26.00 -16.53 -22.32
CA THR A 141 -25.38 -17.07 -21.10
C THR A 141 -23.94 -16.53 -20.98
N TYR A 142 -23.48 -16.26 -19.75
CA TYR A 142 -22.12 -15.76 -19.49
C TYR A 142 -21.35 -16.70 -18.56
N ASN A 143 -20.06 -16.90 -18.85
CA ASN A 143 -19.11 -17.58 -17.97
C ASN A 143 -18.02 -16.59 -17.51
N ILE A 144 -17.51 -16.80 -16.30
CA ILE A 144 -16.46 -15.99 -15.65
C ILE A 144 -15.21 -16.85 -15.45
#